data_AF-A0AAJ1R3Q4-F1
#
_entry.id   AF-A0AAJ1R3Q4-F1
#
_cell.length_a   1.000
_cell.length_b   1.000
_cell.length_c   1.000
_cell.angle_alpha   90.00
_cell.angle_beta   90.00
_cell.angle_gamma   90.00
#
_symmetry.space_group_name_H-M   'P 1'
#
loop_
_entity.id
_entity.type
_entity.pdbx_description
1 polymer ?
#
loop_
_entity_poly.entity_id
_entity_poly.type
_entity_poly.pdbx_seq_one_letter_code
_entity_poly.pdbx_strand_id
1 'polypeptide(L)'
;MRLNVTTDEYISAILGLSFTDLQNIAKNNKQKLEEQYLISDNIENIEYGITGYLFFLLEYHKIYNKPELLDIIETHSLSLISYCDHSATANYSLYTGRGGVAYFLLELYKTSPQNIYLDNCLKILKESEKEFFHSEYTSDYLLDGRAGVLFILINLFTKNESKETEEMINNYLQKIINNSIFTPNGLSWISKEEINIENSCDFARGSLGILFVLRYIHAISKNENIKFYSAQAEKYIKNFINKEKEEINLENYLFISDIEKRFILKINSNKENYIRILDGLLEMNEKEEFEKNLAFLMTLSPSLCNDFSEFFYHRDNFKEELAQYETMLQDLDEYVDLEFGLINGKIGQLYLIMKYNVSIVKNIVENKNYNLCLDIQLKEDFIFQKQYPKFYYFTKINFSNVYNTILNNIDEVSSNLINDIVPVIDQNSSSELLKDLLFFEQSKNQIYDGIRQKNNLTKFSKIISYRNYVFDHIESLGSSILYVPIIHGSMGTVVNTKWDWSSNDIYIHTLNIIQPPASYISVFIPALDKRTNFFEEIPLKIEYLLLQAFSTPKTIKMVSEEFKYFCLSQPEEVLDTIISYTYSKDKEELIGRLDYLVKSTVKNFIYNGFLEFA
;
A
#
# COMPACT_ATOMS: atom_id res chain seq x y z
N MET A 1 -19.42 -24.95 36.69
CA MET A 1 -19.25 -24.48 35.30
C MET A 1 -19.50 -25.68 34.41
N ARG A 2 -20.61 -25.74 33.66
CA ARG A 2 -20.85 -26.83 32.71
C ARG A 2 -19.94 -26.55 31.52
N LEU A 3 -18.91 -27.36 31.31
CA LEU A 3 -18.11 -27.32 30.08
C LEU A 3 -19.05 -27.67 28.92
N ASN A 4 -19.09 -26.82 27.89
CA ASN A 4 -19.83 -27.08 26.66
C ASN A 4 -19.16 -28.26 25.96
N VAL A 5 -19.87 -29.39 25.92
CA VAL A 5 -19.41 -30.68 25.36
C VAL A 5 -18.74 -30.49 23.98
N THR A 6 -19.25 -29.57 23.18
CA THR A 6 -18.72 -29.26 21.83
C THR A 6 -17.31 -28.67 21.84
N THR A 7 -16.96 -27.75 22.74
CA THR A 7 -15.60 -27.16 22.75
C THR A 7 -14.54 -28.17 23.17
N ASP A 8 -14.86 -29.01 24.16
CA ASP A 8 -13.97 -30.07 24.64
C ASP A 8 -13.78 -31.17 23.59
N GLU A 9 -14.78 -31.43 22.73
CA GLU A 9 -14.65 -32.33 21.58
C GLU A 9 -13.70 -31.78 20.51
N TYR A 10 -13.81 -30.49 20.14
CA TYR A 10 -12.85 -29.86 19.21
C TYR A 10 -11.42 -29.93 19.75
N ILE A 11 -11.24 -29.66 21.04
CA ILE A 11 -9.94 -29.73 21.68
C ILE A 11 -9.42 -31.15 21.69
N SER A 12 -10.23 -32.12 22.11
CA SER A 12 -9.86 -33.54 22.12
C SER A 12 -9.48 -34.02 20.71
N ALA A 13 -10.20 -33.55 19.69
CA ALA A 13 -9.89 -33.85 18.29
C ALA A 13 -8.53 -33.28 17.89
N ILE A 14 -8.22 -32.02 18.23
CA ILE A 14 -6.92 -31.40 17.90
C ILE A 14 -5.78 -32.06 18.69
N LEU A 15 -5.97 -32.39 19.97
CA LEU A 15 -4.95 -33.01 20.81
C LEU A 15 -4.55 -34.42 20.35
N GLY A 16 -5.45 -35.12 19.66
CA GLY A 16 -5.16 -36.43 19.08
C GLY A 16 -4.33 -36.37 17.78
N LEU A 17 -4.09 -35.19 17.23
CA LEU A 17 -3.41 -35.02 15.94
C LEU A 17 -1.89 -35.07 16.09
N SER A 18 -1.22 -35.80 15.21
CA SER A 18 0.22 -35.65 15.02
C SER A 18 0.54 -34.35 14.27
N PHE A 19 1.81 -33.94 14.27
CA PHE A 19 2.24 -32.79 13.47
C PHE A 19 1.99 -33.02 11.96
N THR A 20 2.13 -34.26 11.49
CA THR A 20 1.83 -34.63 10.10
C THR A 20 0.34 -34.49 9.80
N ASP A 21 -0.54 -34.81 10.75
CA ASP A 21 -1.98 -34.64 10.57
C ASP A 21 -2.35 -33.17 10.45
N LEU A 22 -1.77 -32.30 11.29
CA LEU A 22 -1.92 -30.85 11.18
C LEU A 22 -1.45 -30.31 9.82
N GLN A 23 -0.33 -30.82 9.29
CA GLN A 23 0.13 -30.48 7.93
C GLN A 23 -0.89 -30.89 6.86
N ASN A 24 -1.47 -32.08 6.97
CA ASN A 24 -2.46 -32.57 6.01
C ASN A 24 -3.76 -31.75 6.06
N ILE A 25 -4.22 -31.39 7.26
CA ILE A 25 -5.38 -30.52 7.45
C ILE A 25 -5.12 -29.13 6.83
N ALA A 26 -3.96 -28.53 7.11
CA ALA A 26 -3.61 -27.22 6.55
C ALA A 26 -3.55 -27.23 5.01
N LYS A 27 -3.03 -28.30 4.40
CA LYS A 27 -3.03 -28.46 2.93
C LYS A 27 -4.45 -28.61 2.36
N ASN A 28 -5.32 -29.36 3.03
CA ASN A 28 -6.71 -29.51 2.63
C ASN A 28 -7.46 -28.17 2.73
N ASN A 29 -7.27 -27.42 3.81
CA ASN A 29 -7.87 -26.09 3.97
C ASN A 29 -7.42 -25.14 2.87
N LYS A 30 -6.14 -25.13 2.55
CA LYS A 30 -5.59 -24.32 1.46
C LYS A 30 -6.31 -24.63 0.15
N GLN A 31 -6.40 -25.91 -0.23
CA GLN A 31 -7.06 -26.32 -1.47
C GLN A 31 -8.52 -25.85 -1.53
N LYS A 32 -9.25 -25.94 -0.42
CA LYS A 32 -10.65 -25.49 -0.35
C LYS A 32 -10.80 -23.97 -0.45
N LEU A 33 -9.86 -23.23 0.13
CA LEU A 33 -9.91 -21.78 0.14
C LEU A 33 -9.36 -21.18 -1.18
N GLU A 34 -8.45 -21.86 -1.90
CA GLU A 34 -7.92 -21.44 -3.21
C GLU A 34 -9.04 -21.31 -4.27
N GLU A 35 -10.14 -22.03 -4.10
CA GLU A 35 -11.35 -21.90 -4.93
C GLU A 35 -12.10 -20.58 -4.69
N GLN A 36 -11.84 -19.91 -3.56
CA GLN A 36 -12.57 -18.73 -3.11
C GLN A 36 -11.76 -17.44 -3.27
N TYR A 37 -10.45 -17.46 -3.00
CA TYR A 37 -9.56 -16.30 -3.15
C TYR A 37 -8.07 -16.69 -3.23
N LEU A 38 -7.21 -15.71 -3.52
CA LEU A 38 -5.75 -15.88 -3.60
C LEU A 38 -5.13 -16.12 -2.23
N ILE A 39 -4.37 -17.21 -2.09
CA ILE A 39 -3.85 -17.70 -0.81
C ILE A 39 -2.37 -18.01 -0.92
N SER A 40 -1.65 -17.83 0.18
CA SER A 40 -0.22 -18.14 0.25
C SER A 40 0.06 -19.64 0.24
N ASP A 41 1.26 -20.05 -0.18
CA ASP A 41 1.66 -21.46 -0.13
C ASP A 41 2.04 -21.96 1.28
N ASN A 42 2.10 -21.07 2.26
CA ASN A 42 2.56 -21.39 3.62
C ASN A 42 1.51 -22.13 4.44
N ILE A 43 1.72 -23.42 4.69
CA ILE A 43 0.83 -24.22 5.55
C ILE A 43 1.07 -23.97 7.04
N GLU A 44 2.15 -23.29 7.41
CA GLU A 44 2.47 -22.92 8.78
C GLU A 44 1.72 -21.67 9.29
N ASN A 45 0.93 -20.99 8.46
CA ASN A 45 0.37 -19.68 8.82
C ASN A 45 -0.74 -19.73 9.88
N ILE A 46 -1.22 -18.56 10.33
CA ILE A 46 -2.31 -18.45 11.30
C ILE A 46 -3.68 -18.63 10.62
N GLU A 47 -3.84 -18.10 9.41
CA GLU A 47 -5.13 -17.98 8.72
C GLU A 47 -5.86 -19.32 8.61
N TYR A 48 -5.21 -20.32 8.03
CA TYR A 48 -5.75 -21.67 7.85
C TYR A 48 -4.75 -22.78 8.20
N GLY A 49 -3.53 -22.39 8.58
CA GLY A 49 -2.40 -23.27 8.78
C GLY A 49 -2.25 -23.81 10.21
N ILE A 50 -1.16 -24.54 10.42
CA ILE A 50 -0.82 -25.24 11.66
C ILE A 50 -0.80 -24.28 12.86
N THR A 51 -0.24 -23.07 12.67
CA THR A 51 -0.11 -22.09 13.76
C THR A 51 -1.49 -21.64 14.26
N GLY A 52 -2.50 -21.53 13.39
CA GLY A 52 -3.86 -21.17 13.82
C GLY A 52 -4.43 -22.12 14.87
N TYR A 53 -4.22 -23.43 14.69
CA TYR A 53 -4.66 -24.46 15.65
C TYR A 53 -3.89 -24.38 16.97
N LEU A 54 -2.55 -24.26 16.89
CA LEU A 54 -1.72 -24.16 18.10
C LEU A 54 -2.02 -22.87 18.88
N PHE A 55 -2.29 -21.77 18.18
CA PHE A 55 -2.66 -20.50 18.76
C PHE A 55 -4.02 -20.59 19.48
N PHE A 56 -4.99 -21.28 18.88
CA PHE A 56 -6.28 -21.57 19.54
C PHE A 56 -6.09 -22.39 20.82
N LEU A 57 -5.31 -23.48 20.78
CA LEU A 57 -5.04 -24.29 21.97
C LEU A 57 -4.34 -23.51 23.08
N LEU A 58 -3.39 -22.64 22.71
CA LEU A 58 -2.69 -21.77 23.66
C LEU A 58 -3.64 -20.80 24.36
N GLU A 59 -4.55 -20.15 23.64
CA GLU A 59 -5.55 -19.29 24.26
C GLU A 59 -6.54 -20.08 25.13
N TYR A 60 -6.94 -21.27 24.71
CA TYR A 60 -7.75 -22.15 25.55
C TYR A 60 -7.03 -22.48 26.87
N HIS A 61 -5.75 -22.83 26.79
CA HIS A 61 -4.91 -23.07 27.97
C HIS A 61 -4.84 -21.85 28.88
N LYS A 62 -4.59 -20.64 28.34
CA LYS A 62 -4.51 -19.40 29.13
C LYS A 62 -5.81 -19.11 29.88
N ILE A 63 -6.96 -19.40 29.26
CA ILE A 63 -8.28 -19.14 29.83
C ILE A 63 -8.65 -20.16 30.91
N TYR A 64 -8.46 -21.45 30.63
CA TYR A 64 -8.97 -22.54 31.47
C TYR A 64 -7.91 -23.21 32.35
N ASN A 65 -6.64 -22.78 32.24
CA ASN A 65 -5.48 -23.27 32.97
C ASN A 65 -5.34 -24.80 32.92
N LYS A 66 -5.25 -25.34 31.71
CA LYS A 66 -5.17 -26.79 31.42
C LYS A 66 -3.73 -27.22 31.13
N PRO A 67 -2.92 -27.61 32.14
CA PRO A 67 -1.50 -27.89 31.96
C PRO A 67 -1.22 -28.99 30.93
N GLU A 68 -2.12 -29.97 30.79
CA GLU A 68 -2.02 -31.05 29.81
C GLU A 68 -1.94 -30.58 28.35
N LEU A 69 -2.48 -29.40 28.04
CA LEU A 69 -2.39 -28.80 26.71
C LEU A 69 -1.00 -28.25 26.43
N LEU A 70 -0.32 -27.74 27.45
CA LEU A 70 0.93 -27.02 27.28
C LEU A 70 2.03 -27.94 26.75
N ASP A 71 2.15 -29.16 27.27
CA ASP A 71 3.14 -30.14 26.79
C ASP A 71 2.97 -30.47 25.30
N ILE A 72 1.72 -30.58 24.84
CA ILE A 72 1.38 -30.85 23.43
C ILE A 72 1.69 -29.62 22.57
N ILE A 73 1.30 -28.43 23.02
CA ILE A 73 1.60 -27.16 22.34
C ILE A 73 3.11 -27.00 22.18
N GLU A 74 3.90 -27.19 23.24
CA GLU A 74 5.35 -27.08 23.21
C GLU A 74 5.99 -28.09 22.25
N THR A 75 5.53 -29.35 22.28
CA THR A 75 6.01 -30.42 21.40
C THR A 75 5.76 -30.09 19.92
N HIS A 76 4.56 -29.66 19.58
CA HIS A 76 4.24 -29.24 18.21
C HIS A 76 4.94 -27.94 17.81
N SER A 77 5.19 -27.03 18.75
CA SER A 77 5.94 -25.79 18.49
C SER A 77 7.38 -26.08 18.09
N LEU A 78 8.04 -27.05 18.73
CA LEU A 78 9.39 -27.48 18.34
C LEU A 78 9.39 -28.15 16.95
N SER A 79 8.35 -28.92 16.65
CA SER A 79 8.17 -29.51 15.31
C SER A 79 7.93 -28.44 14.25
N LEU A 80 7.18 -27.39 14.58
CA LEU A 80 6.90 -26.24 13.73
C LEU A 80 8.17 -25.41 13.46
N ILE A 81 8.99 -25.17 14.47
CA ILE A 81 10.30 -24.53 14.33
C ILE A 81 11.19 -25.36 13.39
N SER A 82 11.28 -26.67 13.63
CA SER A 82 12.04 -27.58 12.76
C SER A 82 11.53 -27.54 11.32
N TYR A 83 10.21 -27.51 11.11
CA TYR A 83 9.63 -27.36 9.77
C TYR A 83 10.06 -26.05 9.10
N CYS A 84 10.02 -24.93 9.83
CA CYS A 84 10.46 -23.63 9.30
C CYS A 84 11.94 -23.65 8.90
N ASP A 85 12.80 -24.32 9.67
CA ASP A 85 14.23 -24.44 9.39
C ASP A 85 14.54 -25.23 8.12
N HIS A 86 13.64 -26.13 7.70
CA HIS A 86 13.83 -27.00 6.53
C HIS A 86 12.96 -26.60 5.33
N SER A 87 12.14 -25.56 5.45
CA SER A 87 11.28 -25.07 4.37
C SER A 87 11.58 -23.61 4.05
N ALA A 88 11.77 -23.32 2.77
CA ALA A 88 11.97 -21.95 2.30
C ALA A 88 10.62 -21.24 2.15
N THR A 89 10.56 -19.96 2.51
CA THR A 89 9.43 -19.08 2.20
C THR A 89 9.91 -17.65 2.02
N ALA A 90 9.23 -16.91 1.15
CA ALA A 90 9.39 -15.48 0.98
C ALA A 90 8.31 -14.67 1.73
N ASN A 91 7.28 -15.33 2.30
CA ASN A 91 6.16 -14.65 2.94
C ASN A 91 6.25 -14.75 4.47
N TYR A 92 6.49 -13.60 5.09
CA TYR A 92 6.66 -13.42 6.54
C TYR A 92 5.54 -12.57 7.15
N SER A 93 4.39 -12.46 6.47
CA SER A 93 3.26 -11.73 7.01
C SER A 93 2.71 -12.32 8.31
N LEU A 94 1.92 -11.52 9.04
CA LEU A 94 1.38 -11.89 10.34
C LEU A 94 0.39 -13.05 10.25
N TYR A 95 -0.55 -13.03 9.31
CA TYR A 95 -1.62 -14.04 9.26
C TYR A 95 -1.43 -15.08 8.16
N THR A 96 -0.85 -14.69 7.02
CA THR A 96 -0.73 -15.56 5.84
C THR A 96 0.66 -16.19 5.69
N GLY A 97 1.63 -15.80 6.54
CA GLY A 97 3.02 -16.21 6.43
C GLY A 97 3.69 -16.57 7.75
N ARG A 98 5.03 -16.69 7.70
CA ARG A 98 5.85 -17.15 8.83
C ARG A 98 5.94 -16.14 9.98
N GLY A 99 5.55 -14.88 9.75
CA GLY A 99 5.36 -13.91 10.83
C GLY A 99 4.34 -14.40 11.86
N GLY A 100 3.30 -15.13 11.43
CA GLY A 100 2.35 -15.77 12.34
C GLY A 100 2.99 -16.76 13.29
N VAL A 101 3.95 -17.56 12.81
CA VAL A 101 4.75 -18.46 13.66
C VAL A 101 5.54 -17.65 14.69
N ALA A 102 6.22 -16.58 14.27
CA ALA A 102 6.96 -15.70 15.19
C ALA A 102 6.06 -15.09 16.27
N TYR A 103 4.86 -14.64 15.89
CA TYR A 103 3.87 -14.11 16.83
C TYR A 103 3.40 -15.17 17.83
N PHE A 104 3.08 -16.38 17.35
CA PHE A 104 2.71 -17.50 18.22
C PHE A 104 3.83 -17.87 19.20
N LEU A 105 5.08 -17.95 18.75
CA LEU A 105 6.22 -18.25 19.64
C LEU A 105 6.39 -17.17 20.72
N LEU A 106 6.14 -15.91 20.39
CA LEU A 106 6.16 -14.82 21.37
C LEU A 106 5.02 -14.95 22.40
N GLU A 107 3.82 -15.32 21.96
CA GLU A 107 2.70 -15.61 22.85
C GLU A 107 2.95 -16.85 23.72
N LEU A 108 3.59 -17.88 23.17
CA LEU A 108 3.98 -19.08 23.92
C LEU A 108 5.02 -18.74 24.98
N TYR A 109 6.01 -17.89 24.66
CA TYR A 109 6.99 -17.41 25.65
C TYR A 109 6.33 -16.66 26.82
N LYS A 110 5.26 -15.88 26.57
CA LYS A 110 4.50 -15.21 27.64
C LYS A 110 3.87 -16.22 28.61
N THR A 111 3.52 -17.42 28.15
CA THR A 111 2.90 -18.49 28.95
C THR A 111 3.92 -19.46 29.55
N SER A 112 4.94 -19.83 28.77
CA SER A 112 6.03 -20.75 29.13
C SER A 112 7.38 -20.10 28.78
N PRO A 113 8.01 -19.40 29.75
CA PRO A 113 9.19 -18.57 29.49
C PRO A 113 10.48 -19.36 29.16
N GLN A 114 10.53 -19.96 27.97
CA GLN A 114 11.71 -20.65 27.45
C GLN A 114 12.38 -19.82 26.35
N ASN A 115 13.67 -19.53 26.50
CA ASN A 115 14.41 -18.66 25.55
C ASN A 115 14.40 -19.18 24.11
N ILE A 116 14.28 -20.50 23.91
CA ILE A 116 14.18 -21.10 22.58
C ILE A 116 13.05 -20.49 21.73
N TYR A 117 11.92 -20.11 22.35
CA TYR A 117 10.81 -19.49 21.62
C TYR A 117 11.13 -18.05 21.22
N LEU A 118 11.77 -17.30 22.11
CA LEU A 118 12.18 -15.92 21.84
C LEU A 118 13.29 -15.86 20.77
N ASP A 119 14.27 -16.76 20.86
CA ASP A 119 15.38 -16.87 19.92
C ASP A 119 14.88 -17.23 18.51
N ASN A 120 13.92 -18.17 18.41
CA ASN A 120 13.33 -18.54 17.12
C ASN A 120 12.37 -17.49 16.58
N CYS A 121 11.63 -16.76 17.43
CA CYS A 121 10.86 -15.59 17.04
C CYS A 121 11.77 -14.56 16.35
N LEU A 122 12.88 -14.19 17.01
CA LEU A 122 13.85 -13.25 16.46
C LEU A 122 14.50 -13.78 15.17
N LYS A 123 14.86 -15.07 15.12
CA LYS A 123 15.42 -15.71 13.92
C LYS A 123 14.50 -15.54 12.71
N ILE A 124 13.21 -15.87 12.85
CA ILE A 124 12.21 -15.75 11.79
C ILE A 124 12.08 -14.29 11.32
N LEU A 125 12.03 -13.34 12.26
CA LEU A 125 11.89 -11.93 11.92
C LEU A 125 13.13 -11.40 11.17
N LYS A 126 14.35 -11.84 11.52
CA LYS A 126 15.56 -11.49 10.77
C LYS A 126 15.55 -12.04 9.35
N GLU A 127 15.02 -13.23 9.14
CA GLU A 127 14.91 -13.80 7.79
C GLU A 127 13.96 -12.99 6.91
N SER A 128 12.95 -12.33 7.50
CA SER A 128 12.03 -11.45 6.76
C SER A 128 12.70 -10.22 6.14
N GLU A 129 13.85 -9.77 6.66
CA GLU A 129 14.60 -8.64 6.08
C GLU A 129 15.26 -8.97 4.74
N LYS A 130 15.46 -10.24 4.40
CA LYS A 130 16.15 -10.66 3.17
C LYS A 130 15.34 -10.35 1.91
N GLU A 131 14.12 -10.88 1.83
CA GLU A 131 13.28 -10.79 0.63
C GLU A 131 11.98 -10.03 0.91
N PHE A 132 11.27 -10.38 1.99
CA PHE A 132 9.94 -9.83 2.28
C PHE A 132 9.95 -8.32 2.50
N PHE A 133 10.93 -7.81 3.26
CA PHE A 133 11.08 -6.38 3.54
C PHE A 133 11.31 -5.55 2.26
N HIS A 134 12.22 -6.01 1.40
CA HIS A 134 12.62 -5.30 0.18
C HIS A 134 11.69 -5.51 -1.01
N SER A 135 10.87 -6.57 -0.99
CA SER A 135 9.97 -6.91 -2.09
C SER A 135 9.00 -5.78 -2.39
N GLU A 136 8.99 -5.35 -3.65
CA GLU A 136 8.04 -4.36 -4.14
C GLU A 136 6.58 -4.83 -4.10
N TYR A 137 6.36 -6.14 -4.03
CA TYR A 137 5.05 -6.79 -4.08
C TYR A 137 4.45 -7.02 -2.70
N THR A 138 5.26 -7.04 -1.64
CA THR A 138 4.78 -7.10 -0.26
C THR A 138 3.93 -5.88 0.04
N SER A 139 2.68 -6.11 0.47
CA SER A 139 1.77 -5.05 0.92
C SER A 139 2.30 -4.39 2.21
N ASP A 140 1.79 -3.21 2.55
CA ASP A 140 2.06 -2.59 3.85
C ASP A 140 0.97 -2.87 4.89
N TYR A 141 0.00 -3.73 4.56
CA TYR A 141 -1.16 -3.97 5.41
C TYR A 141 -0.86 -4.92 6.58
N LEU A 142 -1.85 -5.09 7.46
CA LEU A 142 -1.73 -5.82 8.71
C LEU A 142 -1.74 -7.34 8.50
N LEU A 143 -2.63 -7.86 7.64
CA LEU A 143 -2.82 -9.29 7.42
C LEU A 143 -1.64 -9.95 6.71
N ASP A 144 -1.29 -9.39 5.55
CA ASP A 144 -0.38 -9.97 4.57
C ASP A 144 0.90 -9.13 4.32
N GLY A 145 1.09 -8.06 5.11
CA GLY A 145 2.11 -7.04 4.83
C GLY A 145 3.06 -6.70 5.95
N ARG A 146 3.80 -5.60 5.72
CA ARG A 146 4.84 -5.08 6.64
C ARG A 146 4.28 -4.61 7.98
N ALA A 147 3.06 -4.08 8.04
CA ALA A 147 2.47 -3.64 9.31
C ALA A 147 2.26 -4.80 10.28
N GLY A 148 1.93 -6.00 9.77
CA GLY A 148 1.86 -7.22 10.57
C GLY A 148 3.20 -7.58 11.21
N VAL A 149 4.29 -7.54 10.46
CA VAL A 149 5.65 -7.79 10.99
C VAL A 149 6.04 -6.73 12.00
N LEU A 150 5.76 -5.46 11.71
CA LEU A 150 6.02 -4.34 12.61
C LEU A 150 5.29 -4.50 13.94
N PHE A 151 4.02 -4.95 13.93
CA PHE A 151 3.28 -5.28 15.15
C PHE A 151 4.00 -6.35 16.00
N ILE A 152 4.54 -7.40 15.38
CA ILE A 152 5.28 -8.45 16.10
C ILE A 152 6.57 -7.90 16.69
N LEU A 153 7.34 -7.11 15.90
CA LEU A 153 8.59 -6.50 16.36
C LEU A 153 8.38 -5.60 17.57
N ILE A 154 7.31 -4.81 17.59
CA ILE A 154 6.94 -3.97 18.75
C ILE A 154 6.67 -4.84 19.99
N ASN A 155 5.90 -5.92 19.83
CA ASN A 155 5.65 -6.85 20.93
C ASN A 155 6.95 -7.48 21.43
N LEU A 156 7.84 -7.89 20.53
CA LEU A 156 9.15 -8.46 20.85
C LEU A 156 10.03 -7.46 21.61
N PHE A 157 10.09 -6.21 21.15
CA PHE A 157 10.85 -5.14 21.80
C PHE A 157 10.39 -4.93 23.24
N THR A 158 9.09 -5.02 23.51
CA THR A 158 8.58 -4.85 24.88
C THR A 158 8.95 -5.99 25.84
N LYS A 159 9.59 -7.06 25.32
CA LYS A 159 10.12 -8.18 26.10
C LYS A 159 11.65 -8.16 26.21
N ASN A 160 12.36 -7.77 25.16
CA ASN A 160 13.83 -7.84 25.12
C ASN A 160 14.55 -6.47 25.15
N GLU A 161 13.86 -5.38 24.82
CA GLU A 161 14.41 -4.01 24.65
C GLU A 161 15.74 -3.97 23.87
N SER A 162 15.89 -4.86 22.88
CA SER A 162 17.15 -4.98 22.16
C SER A 162 17.28 -3.91 21.07
N LYS A 163 18.48 -3.34 20.95
CA LYS A 163 18.80 -2.35 19.90
C LYS A 163 18.59 -2.89 18.49
N GLU A 164 18.84 -4.18 18.29
CA GLU A 164 18.60 -4.85 17.01
C GLU A 164 17.11 -4.88 16.66
N THR A 165 16.23 -5.21 17.61
CA THR A 165 14.78 -5.13 17.39
C THR A 165 14.32 -3.70 17.13
N GLU A 166 14.88 -2.71 17.83
CA GLU A 166 14.62 -1.28 17.57
C GLU A 166 15.00 -0.87 16.14
N GLU A 167 16.16 -1.30 15.65
CA GLU A 167 16.60 -1.03 14.28
C GLU A 167 15.63 -1.62 13.24
N MET A 168 15.21 -2.87 13.44
CA MET A 168 14.19 -3.50 12.59
C MET A 168 12.85 -2.75 12.63
N ILE A 169 12.40 -2.29 13.81
CA ILE A 169 11.20 -1.45 13.95
C ILE A 169 11.33 -0.20 13.08
N ASN A 170 12.47 0.50 13.17
CA ASN A 170 12.73 1.71 12.39
C ASN A 170 12.72 1.43 10.88
N ASN A 171 13.38 0.36 10.42
CA ASN A 171 13.40 -0.03 9.02
C ASN A 171 11.98 -0.28 8.47
N TYR A 172 11.18 -1.08 9.16
CA TYR A 172 9.81 -1.41 8.76
C TYR A 172 8.90 -0.18 8.78
N LEU A 173 8.97 0.62 9.84
CA LEU A 173 8.18 1.83 9.98
C LEU A 173 8.52 2.85 8.88
N GLN A 174 9.80 3.14 8.65
CA GLN A 174 10.22 4.03 7.57
C GLN A 174 9.75 3.53 6.22
N LYS A 175 9.83 2.21 5.95
CA LYS A 175 9.35 1.64 4.69
C LYS A 175 7.85 1.84 4.49
N ILE A 176 7.03 1.59 5.51
CA ILE A 176 5.57 1.80 5.48
C ILE A 176 5.23 3.28 5.27
N ILE A 177 5.89 4.19 5.98
CA ILE A 177 5.67 5.63 5.82
C ILE A 177 6.12 6.10 4.43
N ASN A 178 7.26 5.62 3.93
CA ASN A 178 7.76 5.97 2.60
C ASN A 178 6.87 5.46 1.47
N ASN A 179 6.18 4.34 1.66
CA ASN A 179 5.23 3.81 0.68
C ASN A 179 3.85 4.49 0.72
N SER A 180 3.58 5.32 1.75
CA SER A 180 2.30 6.02 1.85
C SER A 180 2.11 7.06 0.74
N ILE A 181 0.85 7.31 0.40
CA ILE A 181 0.42 8.35 -0.54
C ILE A 181 -0.19 9.47 0.28
N PHE A 182 0.47 10.63 0.25
CA PHE A 182 0.02 11.83 0.94
C PHE A 182 -0.86 12.68 0.05
N THR A 183 -1.99 13.10 0.60
CA THR A 183 -3.03 13.76 -0.16
C THR A 183 -3.79 14.78 0.68
N PRO A 184 -4.57 15.69 0.07
CA PRO A 184 -5.42 16.61 0.82
C PRO A 184 -6.36 15.93 1.83
N ASN A 185 -6.76 14.69 1.53
CA ASN A 185 -7.66 13.90 2.37
C ASN A 185 -6.93 13.10 3.46
N GLY A 186 -5.59 13.14 3.52
CA GLY A 186 -4.79 12.37 4.48
C GLY A 186 -3.89 11.32 3.81
N LEU A 187 -3.36 10.41 4.63
CA LEU A 187 -2.47 9.33 4.21
C LEU A 187 -3.23 8.04 3.90
N SER A 188 -2.82 7.40 2.82
CA SER A 188 -3.37 6.12 2.36
C SER A 188 -2.28 5.23 1.80
N TRP A 189 -2.55 3.94 1.69
CA TRP A 189 -1.61 2.94 1.16
C TRP A 189 -2.24 2.14 0.04
N ILE A 190 -1.43 1.71 -0.91
CA ILE A 190 -1.85 0.90 -2.05
C ILE A 190 -1.05 -0.39 -2.04
N SER A 191 -1.74 -1.54 -2.05
CA SER A 191 -1.14 -2.80 -2.48
C SER A 191 -1.02 -2.80 -4.00
N LYS A 192 0.19 -3.09 -4.52
CA LYS A 192 0.42 -3.13 -5.97
C LYS A 192 -0.40 -4.22 -6.66
N GLU A 193 -0.64 -5.32 -5.95
CA GLU A 193 -1.35 -6.50 -6.43
C GLU A 193 -2.87 -6.28 -6.48
N GLU A 194 -3.41 -5.36 -5.68
CA GLU A 194 -4.86 -5.17 -5.59
C GLU A 194 -5.39 -4.18 -6.65
N ILE A 195 -6.43 -4.59 -7.36
CA ILE A 195 -7.24 -3.70 -8.21
C ILE A 195 -8.32 -3.08 -7.31
N ASN A 196 -8.01 -1.96 -6.67
CA ASN A 196 -8.98 -1.25 -5.83
C ASN A 196 -9.53 -0.01 -6.53
N ILE A 197 -10.80 0.30 -6.25
CA ILE A 197 -11.50 1.51 -6.70
C ILE A 197 -10.92 2.75 -6.01
N GLU A 198 -10.71 2.66 -4.70
CA GLU A 198 -9.97 3.64 -3.90
C GLU A 198 -8.97 2.88 -3.03
N ASN A 199 -8.01 3.58 -2.44
CA ASN A 199 -7.04 2.93 -1.56
C ASN A 199 -7.78 2.34 -0.36
N SER A 200 -7.57 1.06 -0.08
CA SER A 200 -8.38 0.30 0.87
C SER A 200 -8.33 0.93 2.28
N CYS A 201 -9.51 1.05 2.90
CA CYS A 201 -9.64 1.42 4.32
C CYS A 201 -9.86 0.20 5.21
N ASP A 202 -9.84 -1.01 4.67
CA ASP A 202 -10.05 -2.25 5.43
C ASP A 202 -9.05 -2.45 6.58
N PHE A 203 -9.42 -3.20 7.61
CA PHE A 203 -8.55 -3.41 8.78
C PHE A 203 -7.43 -4.43 8.48
N ALA A 204 -7.77 -5.55 7.85
CA ALA A 204 -6.83 -6.59 7.49
C ALA A 204 -5.93 -6.16 6.31
N ARG A 205 -6.54 -5.60 5.25
CA ARG A 205 -5.92 -5.24 3.98
C ARG A 205 -6.11 -3.76 3.63
N GLY A 206 -5.86 -2.87 4.58
CA GLY A 206 -6.04 -1.43 4.34
C GLY A 206 -5.49 -0.51 5.41
N SER A 207 -5.90 0.76 5.29
CA SER A 207 -5.37 1.87 6.09
C SER A 207 -5.76 1.78 7.58
N LEU A 208 -6.87 1.10 7.93
CA LEU A 208 -7.26 0.91 9.34
C LEU A 208 -6.27 0.02 10.09
N GLY A 209 -5.75 -1.05 9.46
CA GLY A 209 -4.74 -1.90 10.07
C GLY A 209 -3.41 -1.19 10.29
N ILE A 210 -3.03 -0.31 9.35
CA ILE A 210 -1.82 0.52 9.49
C ILE A 210 -2.03 1.56 10.60
N LEU A 211 -3.20 2.21 10.66
CA LEU A 211 -3.55 3.12 11.76
C LEU A 211 -3.46 2.42 13.12
N PHE A 212 -3.95 1.18 13.25
CA PHE A 212 -3.83 0.38 14.45
C PHE A 212 -2.36 0.23 14.88
N VAL A 213 -1.47 -0.15 13.96
CA VAL A 213 -0.04 -0.31 14.28
C VAL A 213 0.62 1.02 14.63
N LEU A 214 0.31 2.12 13.91
CA LEU A 214 0.85 3.44 14.24
C LEU A 214 0.41 3.91 15.64
N ARG A 215 -0.87 3.75 15.98
CA ARG A 215 -1.36 4.09 17.33
C ARG A 215 -0.74 3.21 18.40
N TYR A 216 -0.51 1.93 18.10
CA TYR A 216 0.18 1.01 19.00
C TYR A 216 1.63 1.46 19.28
N ILE A 217 2.37 1.86 18.23
CA ILE A 217 3.70 2.45 18.37
C ILE A 217 3.65 3.74 19.20
N HIS A 218 2.67 4.61 18.96
CA HIS A 218 2.50 5.83 19.73
C HIS A 218 2.20 5.55 21.21
N ALA A 219 1.36 4.53 21.50
CA ALA A 219 1.04 4.14 22.87
C ALA A 219 2.30 3.75 23.68
N ILE A 220 3.30 3.17 23.00
CA ILE A 220 4.57 2.72 23.61
C ILE A 220 5.62 3.84 23.61
N SER A 221 5.88 4.47 22.46
CA SER A 221 6.98 5.45 22.27
C SER A 221 6.63 6.87 22.71
N LYS A 222 5.34 7.22 22.74
CA LYS A 222 4.84 8.59 22.93
C LYS A 222 5.47 9.62 21.97
N ASN A 223 5.88 9.17 20.77
CA ASN A 223 6.51 10.02 19.76
C ASN A 223 5.46 10.85 18.99
N GLU A 224 5.57 12.19 19.05
CA GLU A 224 4.61 13.10 18.41
C GLU A 224 4.59 13.03 16.87
N ASN A 225 5.68 12.63 16.21
CA ASN A 225 5.66 12.43 14.76
C ASN A 225 4.80 11.21 14.38
N ILE A 226 4.75 10.16 15.20
CA ILE A 226 3.82 9.03 14.97
C ILE A 226 2.38 9.49 15.05
N LYS A 227 2.07 10.34 16.03
CA LYS A 227 0.73 10.91 16.18
C LYS A 227 0.30 11.71 14.95
N PHE A 228 1.23 12.44 14.32
CA PHE A 228 0.97 13.08 13.02
C PHE A 228 0.59 12.03 11.94
N TYR A 229 1.39 10.98 11.76
CA TYR A 229 1.09 9.94 10.76
C TYR A 229 -0.25 9.24 11.04
N SER A 230 -0.55 8.95 12.30
CA SER A 230 -1.85 8.40 12.73
C SER A 230 -3.01 9.36 12.40
N ALA A 231 -2.86 10.66 12.69
CA ALA A 231 -3.88 11.65 12.41
C ALA A 231 -4.16 11.80 10.90
N GLN A 232 -3.12 11.73 10.07
CA GLN A 232 -3.30 11.77 8.62
C GLN A 232 -3.94 10.50 8.07
N ALA A 233 -3.62 9.32 8.61
CA ALA A 233 -4.32 8.08 8.26
C ALA A 233 -5.80 8.13 8.66
N GLU A 234 -6.09 8.62 9.87
CA GLU A 234 -7.45 8.85 10.36
C GLU A 234 -8.23 9.81 9.46
N LYS A 235 -7.62 10.94 9.05
CA LYS A 235 -8.21 11.90 8.12
C LYS A 235 -8.67 11.23 6.83
N TYR A 236 -7.84 10.34 6.29
CA TYR A 236 -8.15 9.60 5.06
C TYR A 236 -9.34 8.66 5.26
N ILE A 237 -9.33 7.89 6.35
CA ILE A 237 -10.40 6.94 6.67
C ILE A 237 -11.73 7.68 6.89
N LYS A 238 -11.73 8.79 7.66
CA LYS A 238 -12.93 9.61 7.86
C LYS A 238 -13.47 10.16 6.54
N ASN A 239 -12.60 10.66 5.67
CA ASN A 239 -13.00 11.12 4.36
C ASN A 239 -13.60 9.99 3.50
N PHE A 240 -13.01 8.79 3.53
CA PHE A 240 -13.55 7.62 2.83
C PHE A 240 -14.94 7.21 3.35
N ILE A 241 -15.13 7.20 4.68
CA ILE A 241 -16.42 6.91 5.32
C ILE A 241 -17.47 7.94 4.90
N ASN A 242 -17.11 9.23 4.95
CA ASN A 242 -18.04 10.35 4.71
C ASN A 242 -18.45 10.54 3.25
N LYS A 243 -17.66 10.05 2.28
CA LYS A 243 -18.10 10.03 0.88
C LYS A 243 -19.43 9.29 0.77
N GLU A 244 -20.39 9.84 0.05
CA GLU A 244 -21.65 9.14 -0.22
C GLU A 244 -21.36 7.78 -0.87
N LYS A 245 -22.29 6.83 -0.76
CA LYS A 245 -22.18 5.55 -1.45
C LYS A 245 -22.15 5.82 -2.95
N GLU A 246 -20.96 5.89 -3.54
CA GLU A 246 -20.83 5.77 -4.98
C GLU A 246 -21.40 4.40 -5.36
N GLU A 247 -22.41 4.40 -6.22
CA GLU A 247 -22.93 3.17 -6.78
C GLU A 247 -21.85 2.58 -7.69
N ILE A 248 -21.11 1.61 -7.16
CA ILE A 248 -20.05 0.94 -7.90
C ILE A 248 -20.72 -0.03 -8.86
N ASN A 249 -20.89 0.37 -10.11
CA ASN A 249 -21.31 -0.52 -11.17
C ASN A 249 -20.09 -1.25 -11.78
N LEU A 250 -19.87 -2.50 -11.38
CA LEU A 250 -18.79 -3.34 -11.91
C LEU A 250 -19.14 -4.10 -13.21
N GLU A 251 -20.38 -4.01 -13.71
CA GLU A 251 -20.82 -4.80 -14.87
C GLU A 251 -20.08 -4.40 -16.15
N ASN A 252 -19.64 -3.14 -16.26
CA ASN A 252 -18.89 -2.63 -17.40
C ASN A 252 -17.42 -3.08 -17.43
N TYR A 253 -16.93 -3.77 -16.40
CA TYR A 253 -15.54 -4.17 -16.26
C TYR A 253 -15.36 -5.66 -16.61
N LEU A 254 -15.31 -5.95 -17.91
CA LEU A 254 -15.21 -7.31 -18.45
C LEU A 254 -13.90 -8.04 -18.09
N PHE A 255 -12.86 -7.31 -17.69
CA PHE A 255 -11.54 -7.87 -17.35
C PHE A 255 -11.38 -8.26 -15.88
N ILE A 256 -12.36 -7.93 -15.02
CA ILE A 256 -12.35 -8.30 -13.60
C ILE A 256 -13.16 -9.59 -13.45
N SER A 257 -12.59 -10.59 -12.79
CA SER A 257 -13.29 -11.85 -12.53
C SER A 257 -14.50 -11.64 -11.60
N ASP A 258 -15.50 -12.51 -11.66
CA ASP A 258 -16.68 -12.39 -10.78
C ASP A 258 -16.33 -12.55 -9.29
N ILE A 259 -15.24 -13.25 -8.96
CA ILE A 259 -14.69 -13.35 -7.61
C ILE A 259 -14.17 -11.98 -7.15
N GLU A 260 -13.31 -11.35 -7.94
CA GLU A 260 -12.78 -10.02 -7.64
C GLU A 260 -13.89 -8.97 -7.58
N LYS A 261 -14.90 -9.03 -8.47
CA LYS A 261 -16.05 -8.12 -8.42
C LYS A 261 -16.80 -8.23 -7.09
N ARG A 262 -17.10 -9.45 -6.64
CA ARG A 262 -17.76 -9.69 -5.35
C ARG A 262 -16.91 -9.17 -4.19
N PHE A 263 -15.60 -9.40 -4.23
CA PHE A 263 -14.66 -8.90 -3.22
C PHE A 263 -14.64 -7.36 -3.16
N ILE A 264 -14.51 -6.69 -4.32
CA ILE A 264 -14.51 -5.23 -4.42
C ILE A 264 -15.85 -4.67 -3.91
N LEU A 265 -16.98 -5.21 -4.33
CA LEU A 265 -18.30 -4.77 -3.87
C LEU A 265 -18.45 -4.95 -2.36
N LYS A 266 -17.96 -6.07 -1.82
CA LYS A 266 -18.02 -6.37 -0.39
C LYS A 266 -17.20 -5.40 0.45
N ILE A 267 -15.96 -5.12 0.07
CA ILE A 267 -15.10 -4.16 0.78
C ILE A 267 -15.71 -2.76 0.76
N ASN A 268 -16.42 -2.38 -0.31
CA ASN A 268 -16.99 -1.05 -0.41
C ASN A 268 -18.41 -0.92 0.17
N SER A 269 -19.12 -2.04 0.40
CA SER A 269 -20.51 -1.99 0.89
C SER A 269 -20.63 -1.77 2.39
N ASN A 270 -19.60 -2.10 3.17
CA ASN A 270 -19.69 -2.18 4.63
C ASN A 270 -18.99 -1.05 5.39
N LYS A 271 -19.42 0.19 5.16
CA LYS A 271 -18.85 1.37 5.84
C LYS A 271 -19.08 1.39 7.35
N GLU A 272 -20.12 0.71 7.83
CA GLU A 272 -20.45 0.67 9.25
C GLU A 272 -19.36 -0.04 10.07
N ASN A 273 -18.80 -1.13 9.55
CA ASN A 273 -17.66 -1.77 10.20
C ASN A 273 -16.42 -0.88 10.26
N TYR A 274 -16.17 -0.07 9.24
CA TYR A 274 -15.07 0.90 9.28
C TYR A 274 -15.26 1.95 10.36
N ILE A 275 -16.49 2.43 10.55
CA ILE A 275 -16.83 3.36 11.63
C ILE A 275 -16.54 2.70 12.98
N ARG A 276 -17.05 1.49 13.22
CA ARG A 276 -16.88 0.78 14.50
C ARG A 276 -15.42 0.48 14.82
N ILE A 277 -14.68 -0.01 13.84
CA ILE A 277 -13.24 -0.25 14.00
C ILE A 277 -12.55 1.07 14.33
N LEU A 278 -12.85 2.15 13.58
CA LEU A 278 -12.25 3.46 13.83
C LEU A 278 -12.56 3.98 15.23
N ASP A 279 -13.83 3.96 15.65
CA ASP A 279 -14.25 4.41 16.98
C ASP A 279 -13.57 3.60 18.08
N GLY A 280 -13.53 2.27 17.95
CA GLY A 280 -12.79 1.41 18.87
C GLY A 280 -11.30 1.75 18.91
N LEU A 281 -10.66 1.98 17.76
CA LEU A 281 -9.25 2.41 17.72
C LEU A 281 -9.05 3.76 18.40
N LEU A 282 -9.98 4.70 18.24
CA LEU A 282 -9.93 6.04 18.82
C LEU A 282 -9.97 6.01 20.36
N GLU A 283 -10.71 5.06 20.93
CA GLU A 283 -10.80 4.82 22.37
C GLU A 283 -9.54 4.16 22.96
N MET A 284 -8.79 3.40 22.15
CA MET A 284 -7.58 2.71 22.60
C MET A 284 -6.41 3.67 22.81
N ASN A 285 -5.84 3.66 24.02
CA ASN A 285 -4.73 4.51 24.44
C ASN A 285 -3.60 3.73 25.13
N GLU A 286 -3.91 2.53 25.64
CA GLU A 286 -2.97 1.66 26.34
C GLU A 286 -2.52 0.50 25.45
N LYS A 287 -1.27 0.08 25.62
CA LYS A 287 -0.62 -0.97 24.83
C LYS A 287 -1.45 -2.27 24.82
N GLU A 288 -1.96 -2.66 25.98
CA GLU A 288 -2.66 -3.91 26.21
C GLU A 288 -4.02 -3.95 25.51
N GLU A 289 -4.65 -2.78 25.32
CA GLU A 289 -5.88 -2.67 24.55
C GLU A 289 -5.65 -3.06 23.10
N PHE A 290 -4.53 -2.64 22.50
CA PHE A 290 -4.17 -3.05 21.14
C PHE A 290 -3.89 -4.56 21.05
N GLU A 291 -3.07 -5.12 21.95
CA GLU A 291 -2.76 -6.56 21.97
C GLU A 291 -4.02 -7.42 22.11
N LYS A 292 -4.94 -7.00 22.99
CA LYS A 292 -6.17 -7.73 23.27
C LYS A 292 -7.17 -7.69 22.12
N ASN A 293 -7.35 -6.51 21.52
CA ASN A 293 -8.42 -6.28 20.54
C ASN A 293 -8.04 -6.65 19.10
N LEU A 294 -6.77 -6.92 18.78
CA LEU A 294 -6.31 -7.28 17.43
C LEU A 294 -7.24 -8.31 16.75
N ALA A 295 -7.46 -9.46 17.40
CA ALA A 295 -8.24 -10.55 16.79
C ALA A 295 -9.71 -10.19 16.54
N PHE A 296 -10.31 -9.33 17.37
CA PHE A 296 -11.69 -8.88 17.15
C PHE A 296 -11.78 -7.88 16.02
N LEU A 297 -10.87 -6.90 16.00
CA LEU A 297 -10.83 -5.93 14.90
C LEU A 297 -10.58 -6.63 13.55
N MET A 298 -9.77 -7.70 13.53
CA MET A 298 -9.63 -8.56 12.35
C MET A 298 -10.97 -9.16 11.90
N THR A 299 -11.83 -9.57 12.81
CA THR A 299 -13.12 -10.20 12.46
C THR A 299 -14.17 -9.21 11.98
N LEU A 300 -14.00 -7.93 12.31
CA LEU A 300 -14.79 -6.84 11.76
C LEU A 300 -14.32 -6.43 10.36
N SER A 301 -13.18 -6.94 9.89
CA SER A 301 -12.63 -6.57 8.59
C SER A 301 -13.50 -7.11 7.45
N PRO A 302 -14.12 -6.26 6.61
CA PRO A 302 -14.95 -6.71 5.50
C PRO A 302 -14.23 -7.61 4.48
N SER A 303 -12.91 -7.49 4.35
CA SER A 303 -12.12 -8.35 3.45
C SER A 303 -12.01 -9.80 3.93
N LEU A 304 -12.16 -10.06 5.23
CA LEU A 304 -12.17 -11.40 5.79
C LEU A 304 -13.59 -11.94 5.67
N CYS A 305 -13.75 -13.04 4.95
CA CYS A 305 -15.06 -13.53 4.53
C CYS A 305 -15.77 -14.28 5.65
N ASN A 306 -16.13 -13.55 6.69
CA ASN A 306 -16.72 -14.14 7.88
C ASN A 306 -18.18 -13.77 8.00
N ASP A 307 -19.02 -14.79 7.90
CA ASP A 307 -20.43 -14.77 8.33
C ASP A 307 -20.55 -14.24 9.78
N PHE A 308 -19.44 -14.23 10.55
CA PHE A 308 -19.38 -13.70 11.90
C PHE A 308 -19.62 -12.21 12.03
N SER A 309 -19.30 -11.44 11.00
CA SER A 309 -19.51 -9.99 11.07
C SER A 309 -20.98 -9.66 11.34
N GLU A 310 -21.93 -10.48 10.83
CA GLU A 310 -23.36 -10.40 11.12
C GLU A 310 -23.75 -10.61 12.57
N PHE A 311 -23.05 -11.50 13.29
CA PHE A 311 -23.32 -11.68 14.72
C PHE A 311 -22.93 -10.44 15.54
N PHE A 312 -21.92 -9.69 15.09
CA PHE A 312 -21.51 -8.44 15.74
C PHE A 312 -22.23 -7.20 15.16
N TYR A 313 -22.99 -7.31 14.06
CA TYR A 313 -23.60 -6.16 13.36
C TYR A 313 -24.73 -5.48 14.14
N HIS A 314 -25.45 -6.14 15.05
CA HIS A 314 -26.76 -5.62 15.44
C HIS A 314 -26.88 -4.90 16.79
N ARG A 315 -25.78 -4.66 17.53
CA ARG A 315 -25.96 -4.47 18.98
C ARG A 315 -25.02 -3.46 19.64
N ASP A 316 -25.62 -2.43 20.24
CA ASP A 316 -24.98 -1.21 20.77
C ASP A 316 -24.25 -1.40 22.12
N ASN A 317 -24.30 -2.58 22.75
CA ASN A 317 -23.82 -2.77 24.12
C ASN A 317 -23.04 -4.07 24.33
N PHE A 318 -21.70 -3.99 24.26
CA PHE A 318 -20.73 -5.09 24.33
C PHE A 318 -20.87 -6.10 25.50
N LYS A 319 -21.55 -5.76 26.60
CA LYS A 319 -21.50 -6.52 27.86
C LYS A 319 -22.72 -7.39 28.18
N GLU A 320 -23.91 -7.06 27.70
CA GLU A 320 -25.15 -7.76 28.10
C GLU A 320 -25.39 -9.07 27.31
N GLU A 321 -24.53 -9.41 26.34
CA GLU A 321 -24.92 -10.28 25.22
C GLU A 321 -24.11 -11.58 25.09
N LEU A 322 -23.05 -11.75 25.88
CA LEU A 322 -22.27 -12.99 25.95
C LEU A 322 -23.11 -14.21 26.36
N ALA A 323 -24.23 -13.99 27.07
CA ALA A 323 -25.16 -15.04 27.49
C ALA A 323 -25.97 -15.66 26.34
N GLN A 324 -26.21 -14.95 25.23
CA GLN A 324 -26.96 -15.53 24.08
C GLN A 324 -26.10 -16.43 23.20
N TYR A 325 -24.78 -16.21 23.18
CA TYR A 325 -23.83 -17.01 22.41
C TYR A 325 -23.64 -18.42 22.98
N GLU A 326 -23.84 -18.63 24.30
CA GLU A 326 -23.83 -19.98 24.88
C GLU A 326 -24.90 -20.90 24.28
N THR A 327 -26.05 -20.33 23.88
CA THR A 327 -27.12 -21.07 23.18
C THR A 327 -26.76 -21.39 21.74
N MET A 328 -26.07 -20.51 21.02
CA MET A 328 -25.64 -20.80 19.63
C MET A 328 -24.51 -21.84 19.56
N LEU A 329 -23.67 -21.92 20.60
CA LEU A 329 -22.68 -23.01 20.74
C LEU A 329 -23.33 -24.40 20.82
N GLN A 330 -24.59 -24.48 21.26
CA GLN A 330 -25.36 -25.72 21.31
C GLN A 330 -25.94 -26.11 19.95
N ASP A 331 -26.04 -25.18 19.00
CA ASP A 331 -26.56 -25.43 17.64
C ASP A 331 -25.46 -25.80 16.62
N LEU A 332 -24.17 -25.79 17.00
CA LEU A 332 -23.04 -26.19 16.14
C LEU A 332 -22.94 -27.73 15.91
N ASP A 333 -24.03 -28.45 16.12
CA ASP A 333 -24.08 -29.82 16.66
C ASP A 333 -23.96 -30.97 15.65
N GLU A 334 -23.38 -30.79 14.46
CA GLU A 334 -23.36 -31.89 13.46
C GLU A 334 -21.99 -32.49 13.07
N TYR A 335 -20.85 -31.86 13.34
CA TYR A 335 -19.52 -32.52 13.24
C TYR A 335 -18.40 -31.60 13.74
N VAL A 336 -17.33 -32.17 14.31
CA VAL A 336 -16.07 -31.46 14.53
C VAL A 336 -15.42 -31.21 13.18
N ASP A 337 -15.63 -30.00 12.66
CA ASP A 337 -15.12 -29.58 11.37
C ASP A 337 -13.91 -28.65 11.57
N LEU A 338 -12.73 -29.18 11.31
CA LEU A 338 -11.47 -28.44 11.38
C LEU A 338 -11.19 -27.65 10.10
N GLU A 339 -12.13 -27.58 9.15
CA GLU A 339 -11.95 -26.88 7.88
C GLU A 339 -11.79 -25.37 8.06
N PHE A 340 -11.09 -24.75 7.10
CA PHE A 340 -10.92 -23.30 6.94
C PHE A 340 -10.12 -22.59 8.05
N GLY A 341 -9.68 -23.32 9.07
CA GLY A 341 -8.75 -22.90 10.13
C GLY A 341 -9.22 -21.74 11.00
N LEU A 342 -8.30 -20.87 11.44
CA LEU A 342 -8.59 -19.87 12.50
C LEU A 342 -9.36 -18.66 11.99
N ILE A 343 -9.10 -18.17 10.78
CA ILE A 343 -9.76 -16.94 10.31
C ILE A 343 -11.13 -17.22 9.72
N ASN A 344 -11.24 -18.24 8.87
CA ASN A 344 -12.45 -18.52 8.11
C ASN A 344 -13.27 -19.72 8.65
N GLY A 345 -12.73 -20.48 9.61
CA GLY A 345 -13.34 -21.71 10.13
C GLY A 345 -14.06 -21.58 11.47
N LYS A 346 -14.68 -22.69 11.90
CA LYS A 346 -15.39 -22.78 13.20
C LYS A 346 -14.47 -22.55 14.41
N ILE A 347 -13.18 -22.87 14.26
CA ILE A 347 -12.18 -22.64 15.31
C ILE A 347 -12.02 -21.14 15.59
N GLY A 348 -12.07 -20.30 14.56
CA GLY A 348 -12.10 -18.84 14.72
C GLY A 348 -13.27 -18.36 15.56
N GLN A 349 -14.44 -18.96 15.34
CA GLN A 349 -15.65 -18.65 16.11
C GLN A 349 -15.46 -18.98 17.58
N LEU A 350 -15.03 -20.21 17.86
CA LEU A 350 -14.76 -20.66 19.22
C LEU A 350 -13.69 -19.79 19.89
N TYR A 351 -12.62 -19.46 19.18
CA TYR A 351 -11.57 -18.57 19.63
C TYR A 351 -12.13 -17.22 20.09
N LEU A 352 -12.95 -16.57 19.28
CA LEU A 352 -13.53 -15.27 19.62
C LEU A 352 -14.50 -15.37 20.80
N ILE A 353 -15.41 -16.34 20.74
CA ILE A 353 -16.39 -16.56 21.81
C ILE A 353 -15.67 -16.76 23.14
N MET A 354 -14.62 -17.59 23.18
CA MET A 354 -13.81 -17.79 24.37
C MET A 354 -13.11 -16.51 24.83
N LYS A 355 -12.47 -15.79 23.91
CA LYS A 355 -11.70 -14.58 24.24
C LYS A 355 -12.57 -13.46 24.81
N TYR A 356 -13.84 -13.39 24.42
CA TYR A 356 -14.77 -12.36 24.86
C TYR A 356 -15.72 -12.79 25.99
N ASN A 357 -16.05 -14.09 26.13
CA ASN A 357 -16.90 -14.59 27.22
C ASN A 357 -16.21 -14.54 28.59
N VAL A 358 -14.88 -14.63 28.62
CA VAL A 358 -14.15 -14.62 29.88
C VAL A 358 -14.05 -13.18 30.35
N SER A 359 -14.77 -12.86 31.42
CA SER A 359 -14.67 -11.58 32.12
C SER A 359 -13.20 -11.31 32.36
N ILE A 360 -12.62 -10.37 31.60
CA ILE A 360 -11.20 -10.04 31.71
C ILE A 360 -10.97 -9.64 33.16
N VAL A 361 -10.33 -10.53 33.91
CA VAL A 361 -9.71 -10.16 35.16
C VAL A 361 -8.80 -9.01 34.77
N LYS A 362 -9.13 -7.80 35.24
CA LYS A 362 -8.24 -6.65 35.11
C LYS A 362 -7.00 -7.02 35.90
N ASN A 363 -6.08 -7.75 35.26
CA ASN A 363 -4.73 -7.87 35.75
C ASN A 363 -4.25 -6.43 35.85
N ILE A 364 -3.80 -6.04 37.04
CA ILE A 364 -3.18 -4.74 37.25
C ILE A 364 -1.92 -4.80 36.42
N VAL A 365 -1.96 -4.22 35.23
CA VAL A 365 -0.80 -4.15 34.35
C VAL A 365 0.07 -3.02 34.86
N GLU A 366 1.33 -3.34 35.17
CA GLU A 366 2.31 -2.32 35.46
C GLU A 366 2.57 -1.52 34.19
N ASN A 367 2.23 -0.23 34.20
CA ASN A 367 2.57 0.72 33.14
C ASN A 367 4.09 0.88 33.08
N LYS A 368 4.77 -0.04 32.39
CA LYS A 368 6.20 0.04 32.13
C LYS A 368 6.43 1.07 31.03
N ASN A 369 7.24 2.08 31.32
CA ASN A 369 7.72 3.01 30.30
C ASN A 369 8.80 2.33 29.47
N TYR A 370 8.62 2.28 28.16
CA TYR A 370 9.60 1.75 27.21
C TYR A 370 10.33 2.91 26.54
N ASN A 371 11.66 2.80 26.41
CA ASN A 371 12.45 3.80 25.72
C ASN A 371 12.70 3.37 24.26
N LEU A 372 11.65 3.37 23.45
CA LEU A 372 11.74 3.05 22.02
C LEU A 372 12.19 4.29 21.24
N CYS A 373 13.43 4.30 20.76
CA CYS A 373 13.96 5.41 19.96
C CYS A 373 13.59 5.23 18.49
N LEU A 374 12.70 6.10 18.00
CA LEU A 374 12.22 6.05 16.62
C LEU A 374 13.01 7.02 15.74
N ASP A 375 13.69 6.48 14.73
CA ASP A 375 14.29 7.25 13.64
C ASP A 375 13.22 7.47 12.57
N ILE A 376 12.37 8.45 12.77
CA ILE A 376 11.33 8.82 11.79
C ILE A 376 11.49 10.24 11.34
N GLN A 377 11.23 10.44 10.05
CA GLN A 377 11.23 11.75 9.42
C GLN A 377 10.26 12.68 10.16
N LEU A 378 10.71 13.92 10.39
CA LEU A 378 9.87 14.98 10.92
C LEU A 378 8.68 15.22 9.98
N LYS A 379 7.53 15.60 10.53
CA LYS A 379 6.30 15.75 9.75
C LYS A 379 6.44 16.79 8.63
N GLU A 380 7.14 17.90 8.87
CA GLU A 380 7.37 18.97 7.89
C GLU A 380 8.26 18.45 6.75
N ASP A 381 9.30 17.70 7.11
CA ASP A 381 10.23 17.07 6.16
C ASP A 381 9.48 16.05 5.27
N PHE A 382 8.62 15.22 5.88
CA PHE A 382 7.77 14.27 5.16
C PHE A 382 6.77 14.96 4.22
N ILE A 383 6.05 15.97 4.72
CA ILE A 383 5.09 16.75 3.92
C ILE A 383 5.80 17.35 2.70
N PHE A 384 6.97 17.96 2.91
CA PHE A 384 7.73 18.58 1.86
C PHE A 384 8.19 17.56 0.80
N GLN A 385 8.77 16.45 1.24
CA GLN A 385 9.21 15.37 0.36
C GLN A 385 8.06 14.79 -0.46
N LYS A 386 6.89 14.60 0.14
CA LYS A 386 5.76 13.96 -0.52
C LYS A 386 5.07 14.86 -1.55
N GLN A 387 4.95 16.16 -1.26
CA GLN A 387 4.29 17.07 -2.20
C GLN A 387 5.22 17.57 -3.31
N TYR A 388 6.50 17.77 -3.02
CA TYR A 388 7.46 18.37 -3.95
C TYR A 388 8.78 17.58 -3.96
N PRO A 389 8.79 16.29 -4.38
CA PRO A 389 9.96 15.44 -4.24
C PRO A 389 11.20 15.97 -4.97
N LYS A 390 11.09 16.49 -6.20
CA LYS A 390 12.26 17.01 -6.94
C LYS A 390 12.80 18.27 -6.29
N PHE A 391 11.93 19.21 -5.93
CA PHE A 391 12.29 20.45 -5.26
C PHE A 391 12.85 20.20 -3.85
N TYR A 392 12.29 19.22 -3.13
CA TYR A 392 12.79 18.71 -1.86
C TYR A 392 14.24 18.24 -1.98
N TYR A 393 14.53 17.28 -2.86
CA TYR A 393 15.90 16.75 -2.98
C TYR A 393 16.87 17.80 -3.49
N PHE A 394 16.42 18.64 -4.43
CA PHE A 394 17.23 19.72 -4.99
C PHE A 394 17.63 20.74 -3.92
N THR A 395 16.67 21.22 -3.12
CA THR A 395 16.94 22.18 -2.04
C THR A 395 17.73 21.56 -0.90
N LYS A 396 17.42 20.32 -0.51
CA LYS A 396 18.15 19.61 0.56
C LYS A 396 19.64 19.47 0.24
N ILE A 397 19.98 19.18 -1.01
CA ILE A 397 21.36 18.95 -1.45
C ILE A 397 22.08 20.27 -1.77
N ASN A 398 21.46 21.15 -2.55
CA ASN A 398 22.14 22.32 -3.11
C ASN A 398 21.87 23.63 -2.35
N PHE A 399 20.80 23.70 -1.56
CA PHE A 399 20.33 24.92 -0.89
C PHE A 399 19.89 24.63 0.55
N SER A 400 20.74 24.01 1.37
CA SER A 400 20.40 23.55 2.73
C SER A 400 19.81 24.65 3.63
N ASN A 401 20.24 25.90 3.50
CA ASN A 401 19.65 27.04 4.22
C ASN A 401 18.20 27.31 3.80
N VAL A 402 17.89 27.24 2.50
CA VAL A 402 16.53 27.38 1.97
C VAL A 402 15.69 26.21 2.46
N TYR A 403 16.19 24.99 2.34
CA TYR A 403 15.54 23.77 2.83
C TYR A 403 15.14 23.88 4.31
N ASN A 404 16.10 24.19 5.20
CA ASN A 404 15.82 24.32 6.64
C ASN A 404 14.82 25.44 6.93
N THR A 405 14.88 26.55 6.18
CA THR A 405 13.92 27.65 6.34
C THR A 405 12.53 27.24 5.87
N ILE A 406 12.40 26.49 4.78
CA ILE A 406 11.13 25.90 4.33
C ILE A 406 10.55 25.02 5.43
N LEU A 407 11.34 24.08 5.98
CA LEU A 407 10.86 23.18 7.04
C LEU A 407 10.30 23.94 8.24
N ASN A 408 10.94 25.04 8.64
CA ASN A 408 10.48 25.87 9.76
C ASN A 408 9.20 26.69 9.46
N ASN A 409 8.80 26.81 8.18
CA ASN A 409 7.62 27.58 7.76
C ASN A 409 6.43 26.71 7.34
N ILE A 410 6.60 25.38 7.20
CA ILE A 410 5.50 24.49 6.81
C ILE A 410 4.46 24.42 7.95
N ASP A 411 3.25 24.91 7.68
CA ASP A 411 2.09 24.72 8.55
C ASP A 411 1.33 23.46 8.13
N GLU A 412 1.07 22.58 9.11
CA GLU A 412 0.31 21.34 8.93
C GLU A 412 -1.11 21.57 8.40
N VAL A 413 -1.72 22.73 8.71
CA VAL A 413 -3.10 23.04 8.33
C VAL A 413 -3.18 23.60 6.90
N SER A 414 -2.06 24.10 6.35
CA SER A 414 -2.02 24.70 5.03
C SER A 414 -2.24 23.65 3.95
N SER A 415 -3.33 23.80 3.19
CA SER A 415 -3.58 22.98 2.00
C SER A 415 -2.70 23.38 0.81
N ASN A 416 -1.95 24.49 0.93
CA ASN A 416 -1.15 25.05 -0.17
C ASN A 416 0.23 25.51 0.32
N LEU A 417 1.18 24.59 0.38
CA LEU A 417 2.57 24.85 0.80
C LEU A 417 3.27 25.93 -0.02
N ILE A 418 2.76 26.28 -1.21
CA ILE A 418 3.38 27.31 -2.05
C ILE A 418 3.36 28.67 -1.35
N ASN A 419 2.30 28.95 -0.58
CA ASN A 419 2.22 30.17 0.20
C ASN A 419 3.29 30.24 1.30
N ASP A 420 3.73 29.08 1.79
CA ASP A 420 4.74 28.95 2.83
C ASP A 420 6.16 28.96 2.24
N ILE A 421 6.32 28.40 1.03
CA ILE A 421 7.61 28.22 0.34
C ILE A 421 8.04 29.48 -0.43
N VAL A 422 7.14 30.13 -1.17
CA VAL A 422 7.49 31.27 -2.05
C VAL A 422 8.16 32.43 -1.31
N PRO A 423 7.68 32.87 -0.13
CA PRO A 423 8.33 33.93 0.64
C PRO A 423 9.77 33.59 1.05
N VAL A 424 10.07 32.31 1.29
CA VAL A 424 11.42 31.84 1.61
C VAL A 424 12.31 31.88 0.38
N ILE A 425 11.79 31.42 -0.78
CA ILE A 425 12.53 31.45 -2.05
C ILE A 425 12.86 32.89 -2.48
N ASP A 426 11.93 33.83 -2.29
CA ASP A 426 12.09 35.24 -2.69
C ASP A 426 13.26 35.96 -2.00
N GLN A 427 13.73 35.43 -0.87
CA GLN A 427 14.88 35.96 -0.15
C GLN A 427 16.21 35.39 -0.68
N ASN A 428 16.20 34.42 -1.59
CA ASN A 428 17.39 33.76 -2.12
C ASN A 428 17.84 34.38 -3.46
N SER A 429 19.15 34.44 -3.70
CA SER A 429 19.72 34.92 -4.97
C SER A 429 19.35 34.05 -6.17
N SER A 430 19.02 32.78 -5.95
CA SER A 430 18.59 31.79 -6.97
C SER A 430 17.06 31.66 -7.04
N SER A 431 16.33 32.70 -6.64
CA SER A 431 14.86 32.67 -6.54
C SER A 431 14.17 32.30 -7.85
N GLU A 432 14.67 32.77 -8.99
CA GLU A 432 14.13 32.43 -10.31
C GLU A 432 14.24 30.92 -10.60
N LEU A 433 15.41 30.32 -10.37
CA LEU A 433 15.66 28.88 -10.57
C LEU A 433 14.77 28.02 -9.67
N LEU A 434 14.69 28.41 -8.39
CA LEU A 434 13.90 27.69 -7.39
C LEU A 434 12.39 27.79 -7.67
N LYS A 435 11.91 28.96 -8.12
CA LYS A 435 10.51 29.14 -8.54
C LYS A 435 10.17 28.30 -9.77
N ASP A 436 11.07 28.23 -10.75
CA ASP A 436 10.86 27.44 -11.96
C ASP A 436 10.64 25.95 -11.63
N LEU A 437 11.47 25.38 -10.76
CA LEU A 437 11.29 23.99 -10.29
C LEU A 437 10.04 23.82 -9.42
N LEU A 438 9.75 24.75 -8.51
CA LEU A 438 8.54 24.69 -7.68
C LEU A 438 7.26 24.71 -8.54
N PHE A 439 7.21 25.60 -9.54
CA PHE A 439 6.06 25.70 -10.45
C PHE A 439 5.94 24.50 -11.40
N PHE A 440 7.06 23.89 -11.78
CA PHE A 440 7.06 22.62 -12.51
C PHE A 440 6.35 21.51 -11.70
N GLU A 441 6.73 21.32 -10.43
CA GLU A 441 6.09 20.33 -9.56
C GLU A 441 4.66 20.72 -9.17
N GLN A 442 4.35 22.01 -9.01
CA GLN A 442 2.97 22.47 -8.82
C GLN A 442 2.10 22.08 -10.00
N SER A 443 2.58 22.29 -11.23
CA SER A 443 1.83 21.95 -12.44
C SER A 443 1.55 20.45 -12.49
N LYS A 444 2.55 19.63 -12.14
CA LYS A 444 2.40 18.17 -11.99
C LYS A 444 1.33 17.80 -10.95
N ASN A 445 1.35 18.43 -9.78
CA ASN A 445 0.38 18.19 -8.72
C ASN A 445 -1.05 18.60 -9.11
N GLN A 446 -1.22 19.72 -9.82
CA GLN A 446 -2.54 20.15 -10.31
C GLN A 446 -3.16 19.13 -11.28
N ILE A 447 -2.34 18.56 -12.17
CA ILE A 447 -2.77 17.51 -13.10
C ILE A 447 -3.13 16.24 -12.30
N TYR A 448 -2.29 15.88 -11.32
CA TYR A 448 -2.55 14.76 -10.44
C TYR A 448 -3.89 14.90 -9.71
N ASP A 449 -4.17 16.05 -9.13
CA ASP A 449 -5.42 16.34 -8.44
C ASP A 449 -6.63 16.29 -9.38
N GLY A 450 -6.50 16.80 -10.61
CA GLY A 450 -7.55 16.74 -11.63
C GLY A 450 -7.92 15.30 -12.02
N ILE A 451 -6.94 14.39 -12.10
CA ILE A 451 -7.21 12.98 -12.36
C ILE A 451 -7.71 12.26 -11.11
N ARG A 452 -7.19 12.63 -9.93
CA ARG A 452 -7.51 12.00 -8.65
C ARG A 452 -8.98 12.11 -8.25
N GLN A 453 -9.70 13.11 -8.74
CA GLN A 453 -11.15 13.23 -8.56
C GLN A 453 -11.95 12.03 -9.10
N LYS A 454 -11.34 11.15 -9.91
CA LYS A 454 -11.95 9.91 -10.37
C LYS A 454 -11.46 8.74 -9.52
N ASN A 455 -12.31 7.74 -9.29
CA ASN A 455 -11.86 6.51 -8.66
C ASN A 455 -10.86 5.75 -9.58
N ASN A 456 -9.96 4.97 -8.99
CA ASN A 456 -8.86 4.27 -9.67
C ASN A 456 -9.37 3.33 -10.76
N LEU A 457 -10.50 2.68 -10.52
CA LEU A 457 -11.12 1.77 -11.48
C LEU A 457 -11.61 2.52 -12.74
N THR A 458 -12.28 3.66 -12.56
CA THR A 458 -12.71 4.54 -13.66
C THR A 458 -11.49 5.08 -14.42
N LYS A 459 -10.40 5.45 -13.72
CA LYS A 459 -9.15 5.86 -14.38
C LYS A 459 -8.60 4.75 -15.25
N PHE A 460 -8.44 3.55 -14.68
CA PHE A 460 -7.88 2.40 -15.38
C PHE A 460 -8.72 2.01 -16.59
N SER A 461 -10.05 1.90 -16.43
CA SER A 461 -10.95 1.62 -17.55
C SER A 461 -10.89 2.71 -18.61
N LYS A 462 -10.89 4.00 -18.25
CA LYS A 462 -10.77 5.07 -19.24
C LYS A 462 -9.48 4.95 -20.06
N ILE A 463 -8.35 4.64 -19.42
CA ILE A 463 -7.07 4.48 -20.11
C ILE A 463 -7.08 3.24 -21.01
N ILE A 464 -7.56 2.09 -20.52
CA ILE A 464 -7.62 0.85 -21.32
C ILE A 464 -8.61 0.97 -22.47
N SER A 465 -9.82 1.47 -22.23
CA SER A 465 -10.83 1.69 -23.27
C SER A 465 -10.32 2.66 -24.33
N TYR A 466 -9.64 3.74 -23.94
CA TYR A 466 -9.02 4.66 -24.87
C TYR A 466 -7.93 3.97 -25.70
N ARG A 467 -7.02 3.22 -25.06
CA ARG A 467 -5.93 2.51 -25.75
C ARG A 467 -6.45 1.46 -26.73
N ASN A 468 -7.45 0.68 -26.35
CA ASN A 468 -8.07 -0.32 -27.23
C ASN A 468 -8.76 0.36 -28.41
N TYR A 469 -9.55 1.40 -28.17
CA TYR A 469 -10.17 2.20 -29.22
C TYR A 469 -9.12 2.76 -30.20
N VAL A 470 -8.08 3.39 -29.68
CA VAL A 470 -6.99 3.95 -30.49
C VAL A 470 -6.27 2.86 -31.26
N PHE A 471 -6.00 1.71 -30.65
CA PHE A 471 -5.34 0.59 -31.30
C PHE A 471 -6.15 0.07 -32.48
N ASP A 472 -7.42 -0.28 -32.25
CA ASP A 472 -8.33 -0.76 -33.29
C ASP A 472 -8.48 0.29 -34.40
N HIS A 473 -8.61 1.57 -34.03
CA HIS A 473 -8.75 2.65 -34.99
C HIS A 473 -7.48 2.85 -35.83
N ILE A 474 -6.30 2.91 -35.21
CA ILE A 474 -5.01 3.04 -35.91
C ILE A 474 -4.76 1.84 -36.83
N GLU A 475 -5.07 0.62 -36.39
CA GLU A 475 -4.92 -0.58 -37.21
C GLU A 475 -5.86 -0.55 -38.41
N SER A 476 -7.13 -0.18 -38.21
CA SER A 476 -8.12 -0.09 -39.29
C SER A 476 -7.77 0.98 -40.34
N LEU A 477 -7.15 2.09 -39.93
CA LEU A 477 -6.73 3.18 -40.82
C LEU A 477 -5.52 2.78 -41.69
N GLY A 478 -4.64 1.90 -41.22
CA GLY A 478 -3.46 1.47 -41.97
C GLY A 478 -2.58 2.65 -42.44
N SER A 479 -2.46 2.85 -43.75
CA SER A 479 -1.73 3.98 -44.35
C SER A 479 -2.54 5.28 -44.39
N SER A 480 -3.88 5.20 -44.31
CA SER A 480 -4.79 6.35 -44.35
C SER A 480 -4.63 7.27 -43.14
N ILE A 481 -4.06 6.77 -42.03
CA ILE A 481 -3.73 7.58 -40.84
C ILE A 481 -2.91 8.83 -41.18
N LEU A 482 -2.12 8.78 -42.27
CA LEU A 482 -1.31 9.92 -42.71
C LEU A 482 -2.14 11.13 -43.15
N TYR A 483 -3.43 10.93 -43.45
CA TYR A 483 -4.34 11.92 -44.00
C TYR A 483 -5.47 12.31 -43.03
N VAL A 484 -5.52 11.71 -41.84
CA VAL A 484 -6.51 12.06 -40.82
C VAL A 484 -6.00 13.27 -40.03
N PRO A 485 -6.80 14.34 -39.88
CA PRO A 485 -6.43 15.46 -39.02
C PRO A 485 -6.31 15.05 -37.55
N ILE A 486 -5.30 15.57 -36.88
CA ILE A 486 -4.96 15.31 -35.48
C ILE A 486 -4.88 16.65 -34.73
N ILE A 487 -5.30 16.65 -33.48
CA ILE A 487 -5.25 17.77 -32.53
C ILE A 487 -4.64 17.33 -31.20
N HIS A 488 -4.38 18.30 -30.30
CA HIS A 488 -4.03 18.02 -28.91
C HIS A 488 -5.21 17.37 -28.19
N GLY A 489 -4.93 16.23 -27.55
CA GLY A 489 -5.87 15.52 -26.71
C GLY A 489 -6.00 16.14 -25.33
N SER A 490 -7.11 15.84 -24.66
CA SER A 490 -7.42 16.36 -23.33
C SER A 490 -6.71 15.63 -22.17
N MET A 491 -6.01 14.52 -22.44
CA MET A 491 -5.44 13.69 -21.37
C MET A 491 -4.07 14.16 -20.89
N GLY A 492 -3.31 14.88 -21.71
CA GLY A 492 -1.97 15.31 -21.36
C GLY A 492 -1.83 16.81 -21.13
N THR A 493 -0.73 17.22 -20.52
CA THR A 493 -0.44 18.63 -20.27
C THR A 493 1.02 18.92 -20.58
N VAL A 494 1.25 20.00 -21.32
CA VAL A 494 2.58 20.52 -21.64
C VAL A 494 2.98 21.49 -20.55
N VAL A 495 4.18 21.32 -19.99
CA VAL A 495 4.77 22.25 -19.04
C VAL A 495 6.10 22.73 -19.59
N ASN A 496 6.23 24.05 -19.66
CA ASN A 496 7.43 24.73 -20.13
C ASN A 496 8.21 25.24 -18.92
N THR A 497 9.51 24.97 -18.90
CA THR A 497 10.42 25.35 -17.83
C THR A 497 11.66 26.02 -18.40
N LYS A 498 12.31 26.86 -17.59
CA LYS A 498 13.56 27.53 -17.97
C LYS A 498 14.77 26.61 -17.86
N TRP A 499 14.66 25.54 -17.08
CA TRP A 499 15.72 24.56 -16.86
C TRP A 499 15.22 23.12 -17.03
N ASP A 500 16.15 22.19 -17.19
CA ASP A 500 15.81 20.78 -17.39
C ASP A 500 15.48 20.10 -16.06
N TRP A 501 14.19 20.06 -15.73
CA TRP A 501 13.66 19.35 -14.56
C TRP A 501 13.09 17.98 -14.89
N SER A 502 13.10 17.60 -16.16
CA SER A 502 12.50 16.36 -16.65
C SER A 502 13.26 15.12 -16.17
N SER A 503 14.57 15.29 -15.94
CA SER A 503 15.43 14.23 -15.45
C SER A 503 15.09 13.84 -14.01
N ASN A 504 15.35 12.59 -13.64
CA ASN A 504 15.41 12.16 -12.24
C ASN A 504 16.86 12.17 -11.70
N ASP A 505 17.81 12.56 -12.53
CA ASP A 505 19.22 12.66 -12.17
C ASP A 505 19.52 13.98 -11.45
N ILE A 506 19.88 13.87 -10.17
CA ILE A 506 20.26 15.01 -9.33
C ILE A 506 21.47 15.78 -9.88
N TYR A 507 22.34 15.12 -10.65
CA TYR A 507 23.47 15.79 -11.30
C TYR A 507 23.00 16.78 -12.36
N ILE A 508 22.00 16.41 -13.18
CA ILE A 508 21.41 17.30 -14.18
C ILE A 508 20.74 18.50 -13.47
N HIS A 509 20.02 18.26 -12.39
CA HIS A 509 19.43 19.36 -11.61
C HIS A 509 20.50 20.30 -11.05
N THR A 510 21.63 19.76 -10.60
CA THR A 510 22.74 20.56 -10.07
C THR A 510 23.41 21.39 -11.17
N LEU A 511 23.50 20.87 -12.40
CA LEU A 511 24.00 21.64 -13.55
C LEU A 511 23.11 22.85 -13.87
N ASN A 512 21.80 22.79 -13.62
CA ASN A 512 20.90 23.93 -13.83
C ASN A 512 21.28 25.17 -13.00
N ILE A 513 22.05 25.00 -11.90
CA ILE A 513 22.55 26.11 -11.08
C ILE A 513 23.53 26.99 -11.86
N ILE A 514 24.34 26.40 -12.74
CA ILE A 514 25.41 27.09 -13.48
C ILE A 514 25.05 27.33 -14.95
N GLN A 515 24.02 26.65 -15.46
CA GLN A 515 23.58 26.81 -16.84
C GLN A 515 22.64 28.02 -16.99
N PRO A 516 22.77 28.78 -18.10
CA PRO A 516 21.83 29.84 -18.40
C PRO A 516 20.42 29.25 -18.63
N PRO A 517 19.34 30.00 -18.34
CA PRO A 517 17.99 29.57 -18.64
C PRO A 517 17.83 29.34 -20.14
N ALA A 518 17.17 28.25 -20.51
CA ALA A 518 16.76 27.91 -21.87
C ALA A 518 15.26 27.59 -21.88
N SER A 519 14.78 26.87 -22.91
CA SER A 519 13.38 26.43 -22.97
C SER A 519 13.36 24.91 -22.98
N TYR A 520 12.91 24.33 -21.87
CA TYR A 520 12.69 22.90 -21.72
C TYR A 520 11.20 22.65 -21.65
N ILE A 521 10.77 21.55 -22.24
CA ILE A 521 9.36 21.21 -22.34
C ILE A 521 9.19 19.78 -21.90
N SER A 522 8.27 19.55 -20.97
CA SER A 522 7.88 18.20 -20.55
C SER A 522 6.40 18.00 -20.79
N VAL A 523 6.02 16.76 -21.07
CA VAL A 523 4.63 16.34 -21.16
C VAL A 523 4.33 15.41 -20.00
N PHE A 524 3.25 15.71 -19.31
CA PHE A 524 2.64 14.80 -18.34
C PHE A 524 1.47 14.09 -19.00
N ILE A 525 1.53 12.76 -19.04
CA ILE A 525 0.45 11.91 -19.58
C ILE A 525 0.03 10.87 -18.54
N PRO A 526 -1.25 10.46 -18.51
CA PRO A 526 -1.70 9.41 -17.61
C PRO A 526 -1.04 8.09 -17.97
N ALA A 527 -0.44 7.41 -16.99
CA ALA A 527 0.18 6.11 -17.15
C ALA A 527 -0.67 5.02 -16.49
N LEU A 528 -0.65 3.83 -17.09
CA LEU A 528 -1.24 2.61 -16.49
C LEU A 528 -0.44 2.12 -15.29
N ASP A 529 0.82 2.54 -15.17
CA ASP A 529 1.70 2.02 -14.14
C ASP A 529 1.39 2.65 -12.77
N LYS A 530 0.79 1.83 -11.89
CA LYS A 530 0.53 2.17 -10.49
C LYS A 530 1.81 2.61 -9.76
N ARG A 531 3.01 2.26 -10.24
CA ARG A 531 4.31 2.65 -9.67
C ARG A 531 4.64 4.13 -9.86
N THR A 532 4.05 4.79 -10.85
CA THR A 532 4.43 6.16 -11.28
C THR A 532 3.48 7.25 -10.79
N ASN A 533 2.67 6.97 -9.76
CA ASN A 533 1.56 7.85 -9.36
C ASN A 533 0.61 8.15 -10.54
N PHE A 534 0.43 7.19 -11.44
CA PHE A 534 -0.47 7.26 -12.60
C PHE A 534 -0.09 8.29 -13.68
N PHE A 535 1.16 8.77 -13.72
CA PHE A 535 1.64 9.63 -14.80
C PHE A 535 3.04 9.28 -15.26
N GLU A 536 3.25 9.41 -16.56
CA GLU A 536 4.57 9.42 -17.15
C GLU A 536 4.97 10.87 -17.46
N GLU A 537 6.16 11.24 -17.02
CA GLU A 537 6.80 12.51 -17.30
C GLU A 537 7.75 12.31 -18.46
N ILE A 538 7.38 12.83 -19.64
CA ILE A 538 8.15 12.67 -20.87
C ILE A 538 8.87 13.98 -21.18
N PRO A 539 10.21 14.03 -21.05
CA PRO A 539 10.98 15.12 -21.64
C PRO A 539 10.75 15.21 -23.13
N LEU A 540 10.38 16.39 -23.61
CA LEU A 540 10.36 16.68 -25.03
C LEU A 540 11.65 17.35 -25.44
N LYS A 541 12.30 16.79 -26.45
CA LYS A 541 13.38 17.45 -27.18
C LYS A 541 12.78 18.00 -28.45
N ILE A 542 13.14 17.46 -29.61
CA ILE A 542 12.59 17.90 -30.89
C ILE A 542 11.10 17.57 -31.05
N GLU A 543 10.59 16.64 -30.24
CA GLU A 543 9.20 16.24 -30.20
C GLU A 543 8.27 17.41 -29.90
N TYR A 544 8.72 18.44 -29.17
CA TYR A 544 7.88 19.60 -28.88
C TYR A 544 7.50 20.36 -30.16
N LEU A 545 8.43 20.50 -31.12
CA LEU A 545 8.17 21.18 -32.39
C LEU A 545 7.10 20.44 -33.19
N LEU A 546 7.16 19.11 -33.15
CA LEU A 546 6.14 18.25 -33.76
C LEU A 546 4.79 18.44 -33.07
N LEU A 547 4.76 18.44 -31.74
CA LEU A 547 3.52 18.62 -30.98
C LEU A 547 2.93 20.02 -31.20
N GLN A 548 3.76 21.06 -31.26
CA GLN A 548 3.31 22.42 -31.55
C GLN A 548 2.60 22.53 -32.90
N ALA A 549 3.02 21.76 -33.91
CA ALA A 549 2.35 21.75 -35.21
C ALA A 549 0.89 21.28 -35.14
N PHE A 550 0.54 20.46 -34.12
CA PHE A 550 -0.82 19.97 -33.86
C PHE A 550 -1.65 20.88 -32.94
N SER A 551 -1.20 22.11 -32.64
CA SER A 551 -2.04 23.11 -31.94
C SER A 551 -3.27 23.53 -32.77
N THR A 552 -3.26 23.20 -34.05
CA THR A 552 -4.40 23.30 -34.99
C THR A 552 -4.57 21.95 -35.69
N PRO A 553 -5.78 21.58 -36.14
CA PRO A 553 -5.99 20.32 -36.85
C PRO A 553 -5.06 20.19 -38.07
N LYS A 554 -4.13 19.22 -38.02
CA LYS A 554 -3.19 18.93 -39.12
C LYS A 554 -3.05 17.43 -39.34
N THR A 555 -2.73 17.02 -40.56
CA THR A 555 -2.46 15.62 -40.89
C THR A 555 -0.99 15.26 -40.62
N ILE A 556 -0.69 13.98 -40.35
CA ILE A 556 0.70 13.52 -40.16
C ILE A 556 1.54 13.86 -41.40
N LYS A 557 0.99 13.71 -42.61
CA LYS A 557 1.70 14.03 -43.85
C LYS A 557 2.12 15.50 -43.91
N MET A 558 1.22 16.42 -43.59
CA MET A 558 1.53 17.86 -43.58
C MET A 558 2.62 18.17 -42.56
N VAL A 559 2.51 17.63 -41.34
CA VAL A 559 3.52 17.84 -40.30
C VAL A 559 4.87 17.26 -40.70
N SER A 560 4.91 16.07 -41.31
CA SER A 560 6.15 15.49 -41.84
C SER A 560 6.80 16.39 -42.91
N GLU A 561 6.02 16.97 -43.81
CA GLU A 561 6.52 17.90 -44.84
C GLU A 561 7.02 19.22 -44.23
N GLU A 562 6.28 19.80 -43.30
CA GLU A 562 6.69 21.01 -42.55
C GLU A 562 7.97 20.75 -41.76
N PHE A 563 8.10 19.59 -41.12
CA PHE A 563 9.27 19.23 -40.34
C PHE A 563 10.48 18.92 -41.21
N LYS A 564 10.29 18.31 -42.40
CA LYS A 564 11.35 18.18 -43.42
C LYS A 564 11.86 19.56 -43.84
N TYR A 565 10.94 20.48 -44.15
CA TYR A 565 11.30 21.84 -44.53
C TYR A 565 12.03 22.58 -43.39
N PHE A 566 11.57 22.40 -42.14
CA PHE A 566 12.25 22.91 -40.96
C PHE A 566 13.69 22.41 -40.88
N CYS A 567 13.92 21.09 -40.91
CA CYS A 567 15.27 20.51 -40.84
C CYS A 567 16.18 20.97 -42.00
N LEU A 568 15.63 21.14 -43.21
CA LEU A 568 16.40 21.60 -44.37
C LEU A 568 16.77 23.09 -44.29
N SER A 569 16.01 23.90 -43.54
CA SER A 569 16.24 25.34 -43.37
C SER A 569 17.08 25.70 -42.15
N GLN A 570 17.37 24.74 -41.26
CA GLN A 570 18.19 25.00 -40.08
C GLN A 570 19.68 25.12 -40.41
N PRO A 571 20.44 25.94 -39.66
CA PRO A 571 21.91 25.94 -39.69
C PRO A 571 22.49 24.56 -39.34
N GLU A 572 23.71 24.26 -39.82
CA GLU A 572 24.38 22.96 -39.58
C GLU A 572 24.48 22.62 -38.08
N GLU A 573 24.79 23.59 -37.21
CA GLU A 573 24.91 23.37 -35.76
C GLU A 573 23.59 22.89 -35.12
N VAL A 574 22.46 23.46 -35.55
CA VAL A 574 21.13 23.04 -35.08
C VAL A 574 20.80 21.66 -35.65
N LEU A 575 21.15 21.42 -36.90
CA LEU A 575 20.91 20.14 -37.56
C LEU A 575 21.73 19.00 -36.94
N ASP A 576 22.98 19.23 -36.56
CA ASP A 576 23.83 18.27 -35.85
C ASP A 576 23.22 17.88 -34.50
N THR A 577 22.62 18.85 -33.81
CA THR A 577 21.87 18.60 -32.57
C THR A 577 20.66 17.70 -32.82
N ILE A 578 19.90 17.96 -33.90
CA ILE A 578 18.77 17.12 -34.31
C ILE A 578 19.24 15.70 -34.64
N ILE A 579 20.29 15.56 -35.47
CA ILE A 579 20.90 14.30 -35.88
C ILE A 579 21.31 13.48 -34.64
N SER A 580 21.95 14.13 -33.66
CA SER A 580 22.32 13.49 -32.40
C SER A 580 21.11 13.01 -31.60
N TYR A 581 20.03 13.79 -31.54
CA TYR A 581 18.83 13.40 -30.80
C TYR A 581 18.03 12.29 -31.48
N THR A 582 18.01 12.25 -32.80
CA THR A 582 17.30 11.21 -33.57
C THR A 582 18.15 9.96 -33.81
N TYR A 583 19.39 9.92 -33.29
CA TYR A 583 20.37 8.87 -33.53
C TYR A 583 20.52 8.57 -35.04
N SER A 584 20.58 9.63 -35.84
CA SER A 584 20.92 9.57 -37.26
C SER A 584 22.42 9.73 -37.43
N LYS A 585 23.03 9.12 -38.46
CA LYS A 585 24.47 9.28 -38.71
C LYS A 585 24.80 10.65 -39.32
N ASP A 586 23.91 11.13 -40.18
CA ASP A 586 24.09 12.35 -40.93
C ASP A 586 22.73 12.94 -41.35
N LYS A 587 22.79 14.08 -42.05
CA LYS A 587 21.64 14.80 -42.58
C LYS A 587 20.82 13.97 -43.56
N GLU A 588 21.47 13.21 -44.45
CA GLU A 588 20.76 12.44 -45.47
C GLU A 588 19.95 11.31 -44.83
N GLU A 589 20.53 10.63 -43.84
CA GLU A 589 19.84 9.60 -43.06
C GLU A 589 18.66 10.19 -42.26
N LEU A 590 18.86 11.33 -41.59
CA LEU A 590 17.79 12.02 -40.86
C LEU A 590 16.60 12.32 -41.78
N ILE A 591 16.86 12.94 -42.95
CA ILE A 591 15.81 13.29 -43.90
C ILE A 591 15.13 12.04 -44.46
N GLY A 592 15.89 10.97 -44.74
CA GLY A 592 15.37 9.69 -45.21
C GLY A 592 14.49 8.98 -44.17
N ARG A 593 14.75 9.17 -42.88
CA ARG A 593 14.01 8.55 -41.76
C ARG A 593 12.90 9.42 -41.20
N LEU A 594 12.81 10.70 -41.57
CA LEU A 594 11.94 11.67 -40.91
C LEU A 594 10.46 11.25 -40.91
N ASP A 595 9.96 10.71 -42.02
CA ASP A 595 8.56 10.26 -42.11
C ASP A 595 8.26 9.15 -41.09
N TYR A 596 9.22 8.23 -40.89
CA TYR A 596 9.09 7.16 -39.91
C TYR A 596 9.14 7.72 -38.49
N LEU A 597 10.10 8.62 -38.19
CA LEU A 597 10.24 9.22 -36.87
C LEU A 597 8.98 10.01 -36.48
N VAL A 598 8.51 10.92 -37.35
CA VAL A 598 7.28 11.69 -37.12
C VAL A 598 6.08 10.77 -36.93
N LYS A 599 5.90 9.78 -37.81
CA LYS A 599 4.79 8.82 -37.70
C LYS A 599 4.83 8.03 -36.40
N SER A 600 6.01 7.54 -36.01
CA SER A 600 6.20 6.76 -34.78
C SER A 600 5.92 7.60 -33.55
N THR A 601 6.47 8.81 -33.48
CA THR A 601 6.25 9.75 -32.37
C THR A 601 4.79 10.16 -32.25
N VAL A 602 4.14 10.53 -33.37
CA VAL A 602 2.71 10.87 -33.37
C VAL A 602 1.86 9.70 -32.92
N LYS A 603 2.10 8.49 -33.43
CA LYS A 603 1.40 7.29 -32.96
C LYS A 603 1.56 7.08 -31.46
N ASN A 604 2.77 7.22 -30.93
CA ASN A 604 3.02 7.08 -29.50
C ASN A 604 2.22 8.10 -28.67
N PHE A 605 2.15 9.36 -29.10
CA PHE A 605 1.35 10.37 -28.43
C PHE A 605 -0.16 10.14 -28.56
N ILE A 606 -0.64 9.58 -29.68
CA ILE A 606 -2.04 9.15 -29.80
C ILE A 606 -2.32 7.98 -28.85
N TYR A 607 -1.47 6.95 -28.79
CA TYR A 607 -1.65 5.82 -27.86
C TYR A 607 -1.70 6.24 -26.38
N ASN A 608 -1.03 7.35 -26.05
CA ASN A 608 -0.98 7.88 -24.70
C ASN A 608 -2.00 9.00 -24.41
N GLY A 609 -2.89 9.32 -25.35
CA GLY A 609 -3.96 10.32 -25.13
C GLY A 609 -3.53 11.77 -25.23
N PHE A 610 -2.27 12.03 -25.58
CA PHE A 610 -1.75 13.38 -25.75
C PHE A 610 -2.17 14.00 -27.09
N LEU A 611 -2.33 13.17 -28.13
CA LEU A 611 -2.91 13.56 -29.42
C LEU A 611 -4.19 12.78 -29.65
N GLU A 612 -5.15 13.37 -30.37
CA GLU A 612 -6.39 12.69 -30.76
C GLU A 612 -6.79 13.04 -32.20
N PHE A 613 -7.60 12.17 -32.81
CA PHE A 613 -8.17 12.44 -34.12
C PHE A 613 -9.22 13.56 -33.98
N ALA A 614 -9.16 14.55 -34.89
CA ALA A 614 -9.97 15.78 -34.81
C ALA A 614 -11.45 15.58 -35.18
#